data_AF-A0A2V2G274-F1
#
_entry.id   AF-A0A2V2G274-F1
#
_cell.length_a   1.000
_cell.length_b   1.000
_cell.length_c   1.000
_cell.angle_alpha   90.00
_cell.angle_beta   90.00
_cell.angle_gamma   90.00
#
_symmetry.space_group_name_H-M   'P 1'
#
loop_
_entity.id
_entity.type
_entity.pdbx_description
1 polymer ?
#
loop_
_entity_poly.entity_id
_entity_poly.type
_entity_poly.pdbx_seq_one_letter_code
_entity_poly.pdbx_strand_id
1 'polypeptide(L)'
;AGTEYTVTESDNDGYTVTVNGTRSTIAKGTVAANTNAEAAFNNYKDGGNISDPEYGSLTVSKTVSGSGADSTKNFTFTVDAMLDGEALTGTYGDMAFDNGSAVFTLKAGENKTASNLPAGTEYTVTESDNDGYTVTVNGTRSTIAKGTVAANTNAEAAFNNYKDGGNISDPEYGSLTVSKTVSGSGADSTKNFTFTVDAMLDGEALTGTYGDMAFDNGSAVFTLKAGENKTASNLPAGTEYTVTESDNDGYTVTVNGTSETTAKGKITANNAAIAAFNNYKSGGGGGGGNPDGSIKITKTVTGNNAPTESIDYEFKVWVQNSSGNPVSESVYYKIVEADKKASSGSLTIGTDGYTFKLKDGESITFSSITSGRRIEATEISTVDFNTNTSGLTDGICVISSNTTKAVEFINDYGNTNAGGDPDPVDSDSAEPIPTEPIPTEPANPNRPLDNTPQTGDSVNIDLWLVLTSLSLLGIITLVFERKRYKTQKNR
;
A
#
# COMPACT_ATOMS: atom_id res chain seq x y z
N ALA A 1 -4.92 56.79 11.17
CA ALA A 1 -3.67 56.35 11.81
C ALA A 1 -4.00 56.08 13.27
N GLY A 2 -3.70 54.88 13.77
CA GLY A 2 -3.98 54.51 15.16
C GLY A 2 -2.98 55.15 16.13
N THR A 3 -3.30 55.14 17.41
CA THR A 3 -2.38 55.57 18.48
C THR A 3 -1.56 54.36 18.92
N GLU A 4 -0.22 54.46 18.93
CA GLU A 4 0.64 53.40 19.46
C GLU A 4 0.56 53.35 20.99
N TYR A 5 0.62 52.14 21.55
CA TYR A 5 0.73 51.92 22.99
C TYR A 5 1.96 51.08 23.32
N THR A 6 2.48 51.27 24.53
CA THR A 6 3.44 50.38 25.16
C THR A 6 3.03 50.23 26.62
N VAL A 7 2.89 48.99 27.08
CA VAL A 7 2.59 48.64 28.47
C VAL A 7 3.76 47.83 29.02
N THR A 8 4.19 48.12 30.24
CA THR A 8 5.31 47.41 30.88
C THR A 8 4.88 46.93 32.24
N GLU A 9 5.13 45.65 32.51
CA GLU A 9 4.90 45.05 33.83
C GLU A 9 6.18 45.09 34.65
N SER A 10 6.08 45.61 35.88
CA SER A 10 7.19 45.83 36.82
C SER A 10 6.97 45.01 38.10
N ASP A 11 8.01 44.88 38.93
CA ASP A 11 7.99 44.12 40.20
C ASP A 11 7.82 42.60 40.04
N ASN A 12 8.47 42.03 39.02
CA ASN A 12 8.37 40.61 38.65
C ASN A 12 9.36 39.70 39.40
N ASP A 13 9.78 40.07 40.61
CA ASP A 13 10.81 39.33 41.35
C ASP A 13 10.35 37.90 41.65
N GLY A 14 11.07 36.93 41.09
CA GLY A 14 10.72 35.51 41.18
C GLY A 14 9.56 35.09 40.28
N TYR A 15 9.18 35.92 39.29
CA TYR A 15 8.18 35.60 38.28
C TYR A 15 8.75 35.74 36.86
N THR A 16 8.44 34.78 35.99
CA THR A 16 8.64 34.91 34.55
C THR A 16 7.40 35.54 33.92
N VAL A 17 7.59 36.68 33.25
CA VAL A 17 6.53 37.40 32.53
C VAL A 17 6.59 37.07 31.04
N THR A 18 5.43 36.81 30.45
CA THR A 18 5.28 36.65 29.00
C THR A 18 4.21 37.57 28.44
N VAL A 19 4.45 38.05 27.22
CA VAL A 19 3.50 38.81 26.41
C VAL A 19 3.35 38.09 25.08
N ASN A 20 2.13 37.72 24.70
CA ASN A 20 1.85 36.97 23.46
C ASN A 20 2.75 35.72 23.30
N GLY A 21 3.00 35.01 24.40
CA GLY A 21 3.84 33.80 24.42
C GLY A 21 5.35 34.04 24.33
N THR A 22 5.81 35.29 24.23
CA THR A 22 7.24 35.62 24.26
C THR A 22 7.64 36.13 25.63
N ARG A 23 8.77 35.67 26.17
CA ARG A 23 9.34 36.22 27.41
C ARG A 23 9.66 37.70 27.21
N SER A 24 8.81 38.54 27.78
CA SER A 24 8.85 39.97 27.63
C SER A 24 8.06 40.57 28.78
N THR A 25 8.61 41.61 29.39
CA THR A 25 7.87 42.46 30.33
C THR A 25 7.19 43.62 29.63
N ILE A 26 7.22 43.65 28.28
CA ILE A 26 6.79 44.78 27.47
C ILE A 26 5.81 44.31 26.40
N ALA A 27 4.59 44.86 26.41
CA ALA A 27 3.60 44.73 25.36
C ALA A 27 3.53 46.00 24.51
N LYS A 28 3.46 45.87 23.18
CA LYS A 28 3.36 46.99 22.23
C LYS A 28 2.24 46.72 21.24
N GLY A 29 1.53 47.76 20.81
CA GLY A 29 0.51 47.64 19.78
C GLY A 29 -0.06 48.99 19.34
N THR A 30 -1.16 48.96 18.59
CA THR A 30 -1.84 50.15 18.08
C THR A 30 -3.34 50.09 18.37
N VAL A 31 -3.91 51.21 18.82
CA VAL A 31 -5.37 51.36 19.02
C VAL A 31 -5.97 52.08 17.81
N ALA A 32 -6.95 51.44 17.14
CA ALA A 32 -7.72 52.06 16.07
C ALA A 32 -8.88 52.93 16.63
N ALA A 33 -9.42 53.83 15.81
CA ALA A 33 -10.51 54.72 16.23
C ALA A 33 -11.77 53.90 16.54
N ASN A 34 -12.40 54.17 17.70
CA ASN A 34 -13.61 53.49 18.18
C ASN A 34 -13.46 51.98 18.45
N THR A 35 -12.23 51.50 18.71
CA THR A 35 -11.96 50.10 19.10
C THR A 35 -11.22 50.04 20.44
N ASN A 36 -11.33 48.92 21.14
CA ASN A 36 -10.49 48.62 22.31
C ASN A 36 -9.22 47.85 21.87
N ALA A 37 -8.14 47.99 22.63
CA ALA A 37 -6.96 47.16 22.50
C ALA A 37 -6.58 46.60 23.88
N GLU A 38 -6.09 45.38 23.90
CA GLU A 38 -5.74 44.66 25.12
C GLU A 38 -4.24 44.36 25.13
N ALA A 39 -3.62 44.48 26.30
CA ALA A 39 -2.26 44.03 26.57
C ALA A 39 -2.33 43.03 27.72
N ALA A 40 -2.20 41.75 27.39
CA ALA A 40 -2.23 40.66 28.36
C ALA A 40 -0.81 40.26 28.77
N PHE A 41 -0.65 39.99 30.07
CA PHE A 41 0.59 39.53 30.66
C PHE A 41 0.31 38.28 31.48
N ASN A 42 1.21 37.29 31.39
CA ASN A 42 1.13 36.08 32.18
C ASN A 42 2.37 35.93 33.05
N ASN A 43 2.16 35.78 34.37
CA ASN A 43 3.22 35.70 35.37
C ASN A 43 3.27 34.31 36.01
N TYR A 44 4.46 33.71 36.02
CA TYR A 44 4.69 32.36 36.58
C TYR A 44 5.78 32.39 37.64
N LYS A 45 5.53 31.84 38.84
CA LYS A 45 6.48 31.83 39.96
C LYS A 45 7.63 30.85 39.70
N ASP A 46 8.86 31.34 39.64
CA ASP A 46 10.06 30.57 39.29
C ASP A 46 10.40 29.50 40.34
N GLY A 47 10.41 28.24 39.91
CA GLY A 47 10.82 27.07 40.67
C GLY A 47 11.99 26.32 40.02
N GLY A 48 13.07 27.01 39.65
CA GLY A 48 14.35 26.40 39.25
C GLY A 48 14.48 25.96 37.78
N ASN A 49 15.57 26.40 37.14
CA ASN A 49 16.12 25.98 35.84
C ASN A 49 15.11 25.55 34.76
N ILE A 50 14.63 26.53 33.97
CA ILE A 50 13.69 26.31 32.87
C ILE A 50 14.45 26.44 31.53
N SER A 51 14.60 25.31 30.83
CA SER A 51 14.73 25.28 29.37
C SER A 51 13.51 25.96 28.74
N ASP A 52 13.70 26.66 27.61
CA ASP A 52 12.69 27.39 26.83
C ASP A 52 11.26 26.81 26.98
N PRO A 53 10.22 27.60 27.31
CA PRO A 53 8.90 27.06 27.64
C PRO A 53 8.37 26.11 26.56
N GLU A 54 7.93 24.94 27.02
CA GLU A 54 7.37 23.87 26.20
C GLU A 54 5.98 24.30 25.67
N TYR A 55 5.95 24.95 24.50
CA TYR A 55 4.72 25.29 23.78
C TYR A 55 4.57 24.42 22.53
N GLY A 56 3.33 24.17 22.11
CA GLY A 56 3.02 23.53 20.83
C GLY A 56 1.93 24.27 20.08
N SER A 57 1.33 23.59 19.11
CA SER A 57 0.25 24.12 18.28
C SER A 57 -0.80 23.06 17.95
N LEU A 58 -1.99 23.51 17.56
CA LEU A 58 -3.06 22.66 17.03
C LEU A 58 -3.55 23.25 15.71
N THR A 59 -3.54 22.45 14.66
CA THR A 59 -4.11 22.79 13.36
C THR A 59 -5.36 21.97 13.08
N VAL A 60 -6.47 22.66 12.79
CA VAL A 60 -7.73 22.05 12.33
C VAL A 60 -7.85 22.30 10.83
N SER A 61 -7.99 21.25 10.03
CA SER A 61 -8.08 21.34 8.57
C SER A 61 -9.34 20.67 8.04
N LYS A 62 -9.84 21.19 6.90
CA LYS A 62 -11.07 20.71 6.28
C LYS A 62 -10.86 20.28 4.83
N THR A 63 -11.27 19.06 4.51
CA THR A 63 -11.51 18.61 3.13
C THR A 63 -12.99 18.26 2.93
N VAL A 64 -13.48 18.40 1.70
CA VAL A 64 -14.83 17.99 1.29
C VAL A 64 -14.67 17.21 -0.01
N SER A 65 -15.20 15.99 -0.07
CA SER A 65 -14.94 15.04 -1.15
C SER A 65 -16.18 14.25 -1.57
N GLY A 66 -16.13 13.64 -2.75
CA GLY A 66 -17.24 12.86 -3.32
C GLY A 66 -18.08 13.64 -4.34
N SER A 67 -18.79 12.91 -5.21
CA SER A 67 -19.48 13.49 -6.38
C SER A 67 -20.65 14.42 -6.02
N GLY A 68 -21.19 14.29 -4.80
CA GLY A 68 -22.29 15.10 -4.27
C GLY A 68 -21.83 16.20 -3.30
N ALA A 69 -20.52 16.41 -3.15
CA ALA A 69 -19.94 17.41 -2.27
C ALA A 69 -20.24 18.85 -2.71
N ASP A 70 -20.49 19.71 -1.73
CA ASP A 70 -20.53 21.15 -1.89
C ASP A 70 -19.26 21.77 -1.28
N SER A 71 -18.27 22.07 -2.12
CA SER A 71 -17.00 22.66 -1.70
C SER A 71 -17.12 24.09 -1.18
N THR A 72 -18.27 24.75 -1.41
CA THR A 72 -18.52 26.13 -0.97
C THR A 72 -19.20 26.21 0.39
N LYS A 73 -19.71 25.08 0.89
CA LYS A 73 -20.40 24.98 2.18
C LYS A 73 -19.44 25.22 3.35
N ASN A 74 -19.88 26.06 4.28
CA ASN A 74 -19.22 26.23 5.57
C ASN A 74 -19.61 25.09 6.51
N PHE A 75 -18.62 24.52 7.19
CA PHE A 75 -18.81 23.60 8.31
C PHE A 75 -18.32 24.27 9.58
N THR A 76 -19.08 24.11 10.67
CA THR A 76 -18.78 24.77 11.95
C THR A 76 -17.92 23.85 12.80
N PHE A 77 -16.89 24.42 13.42
CA PHE A 77 -15.97 23.76 14.31
C PHE A 77 -15.99 24.43 15.67
N THR A 78 -16.05 23.60 16.71
CA THR A 78 -15.86 24.00 18.10
C THR A 78 -14.62 23.31 18.63
N VAL A 79 -13.66 24.09 19.14
CA VAL A 79 -12.46 23.59 19.81
C VAL A 79 -12.59 23.90 21.29
N ASP A 80 -12.73 22.87 22.10
CA ASP A 80 -12.67 22.97 23.55
C ASP A 80 -11.25 22.62 24.00
N ALA A 81 -10.61 23.49 24.78
CA ALA A 81 -9.22 23.35 25.24
C ALA A 81 -9.09 23.60 26.75
N MET A 82 -8.40 22.69 27.42
CA MET A 82 -8.15 22.75 28.87
C MET A 82 -6.68 22.46 29.17
N LEU A 83 -6.14 23.11 30.19
CA LEU A 83 -4.81 22.83 30.72
C LEU A 83 -4.95 22.52 32.22
N ASP A 84 -4.53 21.33 32.64
CA ASP A 84 -4.63 20.87 34.03
C ASP A 84 -6.04 21.00 34.65
N GLY A 85 -7.07 20.84 33.81
CA GLY A 85 -8.48 20.95 34.20
C GLY A 85 -9.05 22.38 34.21
N GLU A 86 -8.24 23.39 33.90
CA GLU A 86 -8.68 24.78 33.77
C GLU A 86 -8.94 25.16 32.30
N ALA A 87 -10.02 25.91 32.07
CA ALA A 87 -10.45 26.31 30.73
C ALA A 87 -9.51 27.37 30.14
N LEU A 88 -9.03 27.15 28.92
CA LEU A 88 -8.12 28.09 28.26
C LEU A 88 -8.87 29.38 27.86
N THR A 89 -8.25 30.55 28.08
CA THR A 89 -8.81 31.84 27.67
C THR A 89 -7.78 32.67 26.91
N GLY A 90 -8.25 33.50 25.98
CA GLY A 90 -7.42 34.38 25.16
C GLY A 90 -7.29 33.94 23.71
N THR A 91 -6.47 34.66 22.94
CA THR A 91 -6.25 34.39 21.52
C THR A 91 -4.93 33.64 21.30
N TYR A 92 -5.01 32.50 20.62
CA TYR A 92 -3.88 31.65 20.24
C TYR A 92 -3.90 31.47 18.72
N GLY A 93 -2.94 32.09 18.02
CA GLY A 93 -2.94 32.12 16.56
C GLY A 93 -4.27 32.64 15.98
N ASP A 94 -4.92 31.81 15.17
CA ASP A 94 -6.18 32.13 14.48
C ASP A 94 -7.45 31.85 15.31
N MET A 95 -7.30 31.38 16.56
CA MET A 95 -8.38 30.92 17.42
C MET A 95 -8.48 31.79 18.68
N ALA A 96 -9.69 32.30 18.96
CA ALA A 96 -10.00 33.02 20.19
C ALA A 96 -10.81 32.10 21.10
N PHE A 97 -10.27 31.80 22.28
CA PHE A 97 -10.90 30.96 23.29
C PHE A 97 -11.59 31.84 24.34
N ASP A 98 -12.88 31.62 24.52
CA ASP A 98 -13.67 32.16 25.61
C ASP A 98 -14.13 31.00 26.49
N ASN A 99 -13.72 31.05 27.76
CA ASN A 99 -13.99 30.00 28.75
C ASN A 99 -13.74 28.57 28.21
N GLY A 100 -12.57 28.36 27.59
CA GLY A 100 -12.13 27.07 27.06
C GLY A 100 -12.62 26.75 25.66
N SER A 101 -13.48 27.57 25.03
CA SER A 101 -14.09 27.23 23.75
C SER A 101 -13.80 28.26 22.66
N ALA A 102 -13.38 27.78 21.48
CA ALA A 102 -13.21 28.59 20.28
C ALA A 102 -14.11 28.04 19.15
N VAL A 103 -14.89 28.91 18.50
CA VAL A 103 -15.83 28.52 17.44
C VAL A 103 -15.51 29.25 16.13
N PHE A 104 -15.46 28.51 15.03
CA PHE A 104 -15.20 29.06 13.69
C PHE A 104 -15.80 28.16 12.59
N THR A 105 -15.75 28.62 11.34
CA THR A 105 -16.16 27.83 10.17
C THR A 105 -15.01 27.62 9.20
N LEU A 106 -14.98 26.45 8.53
CA LEU A 106 -14.06 26.16 7.42
C LEU A 106 -14.84 25.63 6.21
N LYS A 107 -14.36 25.96 5.01
CA LYS A 107 -14.75 25.35 3.72
C LYS A 107 -13.74 24.31 3.27
N ALA A 108 -14.00 23.67 2.12
CA ALA A 108 -13.05 22.74 1.51
C ALA A 108 -11.69 23.40 1.28
N GLY A 109 -10.63 22.74 1.76
CA GLY A 109 -9.24 23.18 1.65
C GLY A 109 -8.79 24.20 2.69
N GLU A 110 -9.69 24.71 3.54
CA GLU A 110 -9.34 25.69 4.57
C GLU A 110 -8.81 25.03 5.85
N ASN A 111 -8.03 25.80 6.62
CA ASN A 111 -7.53 25.40 7.93
C ASN A 111 -7.42 26.62 8.87
N LYS A 112 -7.29 26.35 10.17
CA LYS A 112 -6.95 27.33 11.21
C LYS A 112 -5.97 26.72 12.20
N THR A 113 -5.04 27.53 12.69
CA THR A 113 -4.01 27.08 13.65
C THR A 113 -4.06 27.89 14.95
N ALA A 114 -4.19 27.19 16.07
CA ALA A 114 -3.89 27.73 17.39
C ALA A 114 -2.39 27.58 17.66
N SER A 115 -1.68 28.70 17.64
CA SER A 115 -0.22 28.74 17.88
C SER A 115 0.08 29.09 19.33
N ASN A 116 1.23 28.63 19.83
CA ASN A 116 1.73 28.89 21.20
C ASN A 116 0.79 28.40 22.30
N LEU A 117 0.15 27.24 22.08
CA LEU A 117 -0.60 26.56 23.13
C LEU A 117 0.39 25.99 24.17
N PRO A 118 0.13 26.11 25.48
CA PRO A 118 0.91 25.41 26.50
C PRO A 118 0.99 23.90 26.21
N ALA A 119 2.18 23.29 26.28
CA ALA A 119 2.28 21.84 26.24
C ALA A 119 1.48 21.22 27.39
N GLY A 120 0.83 20.09 27.14
CA GLY A 120 -0.13 19.48 28.04
C GLY A 120 -1.57 19.96 27.85
N THR A 121 -1.82 20.96 26.99
CA THR A 121 -3.20 21.39 26.68
C THR A 121 -3.97 20.23 26.04
N GLU A 122 -5.00 19.76 26.71
CA GLU A 122 -5.96 18.80 26.17
C GLU A 122 -6.97 19.54 25.29
N TYR A 123 -7.29 18.96 24.14
CA TYR A 123 -8.26 19.53 23.22
C TYR A 123 -9.30 18.52 22.76
N THR A 124 -10.49 19.02 22.47
CA THR A 124 -11.55 18.33 21.72
C THR A 124 -12.01 19.24 20.58
N VAL A 125 -11.90 18.78 19.33
CA VAL A 125 -12.46 19.47 18.17
C VAL A 125 -13.73 18.75 17.76
N THR A 126 -14.84 19.46 17.65
CA THR A 126 -16.12 18.92 17.17
C THR A 126 -16.54 19.65 15.91
N GLU A 127 -16.96 18.90 14.89
CA GLU A 127 -17.58 19.47 13.69
C GLU A 127 -19.10 19.30 13.72
N SER A 128 -19.81 20.37 13.38
CA SER A 128 -21.26 20.40 13.16
C SER A 128 -21.63 20.94 11.76
N ASP A 129 -22.93 21.00 11.48
CA ASP A 129 -23.49 21.42 10.18
C ASP A 129 -23.13 20.50 9.00
N ASN A 130 -22.78 19.25 9.31
CA ASN A 130 -22.36 18.21 8.38
C ASN A 130 -23.49 17.28 7.90
N ASP A 131 -24.75 17.72 8.03
CA ASP A 131 -25.90 16.95 7.57
C ASP A 131 -25.76 16.51 6.11
N GLY A 132 -25.98 15.20 5.90
CA GLY A 132 -25.85 14.56 4.59
C GLY A 132 -24.41 14.26 4.17
N TYR A 133 -23.43 14.46 5.05
CA TYR A 133 -22.05 14.04 4.85
C TYR A 133 -21.67 12.90 5.80
N THR A 134 -20.81 12.00 5.34
CA THR A 134 -20.01 11.16 6.25
C THR A 134 -18.79 11.96 6.67
N VAL A 135 -18.61 12.12 7.97
CA VAL A 135 -17.44 12.80 8.54
C VAL A 135 -16.41 11.78 9.01
N THR A 136 -15.17 12.05 8.65
CA THR A 136 -14.01 11.37 9.22
C THR A 136 -13.04 12.39 9.81
N VAL A 137 -12.38 12.01 10.90
CA VAL A 137 -11.36 12.78 11.60
C VAL A 137 -10.09 11.96 11.63
N ASN A 138 -9.00 12.50 11.10
CA ASN A 138 -7.72 11.81 10.97
C ASN A 138 -7.90 10.39 10.38
N GLY A 139 -8.88 10.26 9.47
CA GLY A 139 -9.23 9.00 8.82
C GLY A 139 -10.22 8.08 9.51
N THR A 140 -10.62 8.36 10.75
CA THR A 140 -11.59 7.54 11.47
C THR A 140 -12.96 8.17 11.41
N ARG A 141 -14.02 7.38 11.17
CA ARG A 141 -15.40 7.87 11.20
C ARG A 141 -15.73 8.44 12.57
N SER A 142 -15.85 9.76 12.61
CA SER A 142 -16.04 10.54 13.82
C SER A 142 -16.42 11.95 13.39
N THR A 143 -17.11 12.68 14.26
CA THR A 143 -17.27 14.13 14.15
C THR A 143 -16.42 14.86 15.19
N ILE A 144 -15.55 14.12 15.89
CA ILE A 144 -14.80 14.58 17.05
C ILE A 144 -13.33 14.14 16.94
N ALA A 145 -12.41 15.09 17.10
CA ALA A 145 -10.98 14.87 17.35
C ALA A 145 -10.68 15.12 18.83
N LYS A 146 -9.81 14.32 19.45
CA LYS A 146 -9.32 14.58 20.81
C LYS A 146 -7.82 14.34 20.87
N GLY A 147 -7.12 15.09 21.72
CA GLY A 147 -5.69 14.90 21.91
C GLY A 147 -5.10 15.86 22.94
N THR A 148 -3.79 15.84 23.02
CA THR A 148 -3.00 16.73 23.88
C THR A 148 -1.91 17.37 23.04
N VAL A 149 -1.67 18.66 23.21
CA VAL A 149 -0.59 19.38 22.55
C VAL A 149 0.73 19.06 23.27
N ALA A 150 1.73 18.57 22.54
CA ALA A 150 3.06 18.33 23.09
C ALA A 150 4.00 19.50 22.84
N ALA A 151 5.09 19.56 23.60
CA ALA A 151 6.13 20.56 23.46
C ALA A 151 6.76 20.54 22.05
N ASN A 152 6.89 21.71 21.43
CA ASN A 152 7.53 21.94 20.14
C ASN A 152 6.95 21.11 18.98
N THR A 153 5.68 20.73 19.05
CA THR A 153 4.98 20.00 17.98
C THR A 153 3.72 20.72 17.52
N ASN A 154 3.21 20.30 16.36
CA ASN A 154 1.87 20.66 15.87
C ASN A 154 0.99 19.41 15.95
N ALA A 155 -0.05 19.47 16.76
CA ALA A 155 -1.13 18.49 16.73
C ALA A 155 -2.04 18.78 15.53
N GLU A 156 -2.55 17.73 14.89
CA GLU A 156 -3.39 17.85 13.70
C GLU A 156 -4.75 17.19 13.91
N ALA A 157 -5.81 17.92 13.52
CA ALA A 157 -7.17 17.43 13.45
C ALA A 157 -7.71 17.69 12.03
N ALA A 158 -7.55 16.70 11.16
CA ALA A 158 -7.96 16.75 9.75
C ALA A 158 -9.36 16.14 9.58
N PHE A 159 -10.34 16.98 9.23
CA PHE A 159 -11.71 16.58 9.01
C PHE A 159 -12.01 16.46 7.52
N ASN A 160 -12.54 15.32 7.08
CA ASN A 160 -13.04 15.12 5.72
C ASN A 160 -14.56 14.88 5.72
N ASN A 161 -15.30 15.69 4.96
CA ASN A 161 -16.72 15.49 4.72
C ASN A 161 -16.94 14.90 3.35
N TYR A 162 -17.33 13.63 3.33
CA TYR A 162 -17.64 12.91 2.11
C TYR A 162 -19.14 12.96 1.81
N LYS A 163 -19.51 13.24 0.56
CA LYS A 163 -20.89 13.11 0.08
C LYS A 163 -20.91 12.65 -1.37
N ASP A 164 -21.67 11.60 -1.64
CA ASP A 164 -21.92 11.09 -2.98
C ASP A 164 -23.29 11.59 -3.51
N GLY A 165 -23.40 11.79 -4.82
CA GLY A 165 -24.64 12.18 -5.51
C GLY A 165 -25.62 11.02 -5.72
N GLY A 166 -25.20 9.78 -5.46
CA GLY A 166 -26.00 8.57 -5.48
C GLY A 166 -26.43 8.08 -4.09
N ASN A 167 -27.42 7.19 -4.05
CA ASN A 167 -27.88 6.55 -2.82
C ASN A 167 -27.11 5.24 -2.61
N ILE A 168 -25.89 5.31 -2.04
CA ILE A 168 -25.10 4.13 -1.66
C ILE A 168 -24.49 4.33 -0.26
N SER A 169 -24.38 3.22 0.46
CA SER A 169 -23.72 3.05 1.75
C SER A 169 -22.31 3.66 1.79
N ASP A 170 -21.95 4.17 2.96
CA ASP A 170 -20.68 4.79 3.36
C ASP A 170 -19.44 4.21 2.63
N PRO A 171 -18.57 5.03 2.00
CA PRO A 171 -17.32 4.50 1.45
C PRO A 171 -16.43 4.00 2.58
N GLU A 172 -16.04 2.73 2.50
CA GLU A 172 -14.96 2.19 3.32
C GLU A 172 -13.61 2.78 2.85
N TYR A 173 -12.58 2.78 3.70
CA TYR A 173 -11.29 3.41 3.39
C TYR A 173 -10.15 2.38 3.36
N GLY A 174 -9.09 2.67 2.62
CA GLY A 174 -7.84 1.89 2.61
C GLY A 174 -6.61 2.79 2.65
N SER A 175 -5.44 2.25 2.35
CA SER A 175 -4.17 3.01 2.33
C SER A 175 -3.26 2.59 1.18
N LEU A 176 -2.28 3.43 0.86
CA LEU A 176 -1.21 3.16 -0.09
C LEU A 176 0.14 3.51 0.54
N THR A 177 1.05 2.55 0.60
CA THR A 177 2.45 2.79 0.99
C THR A 177 3.36 2.75 -0.25
N VAL A 178 4.15 3.81 -0.46
CA VAL A 178 5.22 3.85 -1.46
C VAL A 178 6.55 3.71 -0.74
N SER A 179 7.37 2.72 -1.11
CA SER A 179 8.67 2.45 -0.47
C SER A 179 9.79 2.35 -1.47
N LYS A 180 11.00 2.76 -1.04
CA LYS A 180 12.19 2.79 -1.88
C LYS A 180 13.29 1.88 -1.33
N THR A 181 13.78 1.00 -2.20
CA THR A 181 15.05 0.29 -2.03
C THR A 181 16.01 0.72 -3.14
N VAL A 182 17.29 0.85 -2.80
CA VAL A 182 18.36 1.08 -3.78
C VAL A 182 19.40 -0.02 -3.59
N SER A 183 19.77 -0.70 -4.67
CA SER A 183 20.57 -1.92 -4.64
C SER A 183 21.65 -1.92 -5.73
N GLY A 184 22.63 -2.82 -5.59
CA GLY A 184 23.76 -2.96 -6.50
C GLY A 184 25.01 -2.21 -6.05
N SER A 185 26.17 -2.64 -6.54
CA SER A 185 27.47 -2.12 -6.12
C SER A 185 27.75 -0.68 -6.57
N GLY A 186 26.99 -0.18 -7.54
CA GLY A 186 27.05 1.21 -8.02
C GLY A 186 25.94 2.10 -7.46
N ALA A 187 25.17 1.59 -6.50
CA ALA A 187 24.09 2.33 -5.86
C ALA A 187 24.61 3.53 -5.07
N ASP A 188 23.90 4.63 -5.20
CA ASP A 188 24.01 5.79 -4.33
C ASP A 188 22.81 5.78 -3.37
N SER A 189 23.03 5.32 -2.13
CA SER A 189 22.00 5.26 -1.10
C SER A 189 21.57 6.65 -0.59
N THR A 190 22.34 7.70 -0.91
CA THR A 190 22.05 9.08 -0.49
C THR A 190 21.24 9.86 -1.53
N LYS A 191 21.15 9.33 -2.76
CA LYS A 191 20.40 9.93 -3.85
C LYS A 191 18.90 9.92 -3.56
N ASN A 192 18.28 11.08 -3.75
CA ASN A 192 16.83 11.23 -3.79
C ASN A 192 16.30 10.75 -5.15
N PHE A 193 15.22 9.97 -5.11
CA PHE A 193 14.40 9.62 -6.26
C PHE A 193 13.03 10.26 -6.10
N THR A 194 12.52 10.84 -7.18
CA THR A 194 11.24 11.55 -7.16
C THR A 194 10.11 10.58 -7.50
N PHE A 195 9.04 10.64 -6.72
CA PHE A 195 7.84 9.85 -6.89
C PHE A 195 6.66 10.76 -7.17
N THR A 196 5.82 10.34 -8.12
CA THR A 196 4.53 10.94 -8.40
C THR A 196 3.46 9.89 -8.22
N VAL A 197 2.49 10.18 -7.35
CA VAL A 197 1.29 9.38 -7.12
C VAL A 197 0.12 10.13 -7.71
N ASP A 198 -0.45 9.61 -8.79
CA ASP A 198 -1.71 10.10 -9.35
C ASP A 198 -2.86 9.25 -8.81
N ALA A 199 -3.89 9.90 -8.26
CA ALA A 199 -5.03 9.26 -7.62
C ALA A 199 -6.36 9.87 -8.09
N MET A 200 -7.27 9.01 -8.53
CA MET A 200 -8.59 9.37 -9.05
C MET A 200 -9.66 8.53 -8.38
N LEU A 201 -10.77 9.13 -7.96
CA LEU A 201 -11.94 8.42 -7.46
C LEU A 201 -13.10 8.66 -8.42
N ASP A 202 -13.62 7.58 -9.02
CA ASP A 202 -14.73 7.64 -10.00
C ASP A 202 -14.52 8.66 -11.13
N GLY A 203 -13.27 8.82 -11.56
CA GLY A 203 -12.87 9.74 -12.63
C GLY A 203 -12.57 11.17 -12.18
N GLU A 204 -12.75 11.49 -10.89
CA GLU A 204 -12.45 12.80 -10.30
C GLU A 204 -11.11 12.80 -9.56
N ALA A 205 -10.36 13.89 -9.71
CA ALA A 205 -9.04 14.04 -9.15
C ALA A 205 -9.08 14.23 -7.63
N LEU A 206 -8.33 13.40 -6.89
CA LEU A 206 -8.27 13.50 -5.43
C LEU A 206 -7.54 14.79 -5.00
N THR A 207 -8.05 15.49 -3.98
CA THR A 207 -7.42 16.71 -3.45
C THR A 207 -7.35 16.68 -1.93
N GLY A 208 -6.28 17.27 -1.37
CA GLY A 208 -6.05 17.35 0.07
C GLY A 208 -4.93 16.40 0.56
N THR A 209 -4.72 16.39 1.87
CA THR A 209 -3.65 15.61 2.49
C THR A 209 -4.18 14.29 3.05
N TYR A 210 -3.54 13.19 2.63
CA TYR A 210 -3.83 11.82 3.06
C TYR A 210 -2.56 11.23 3.64
N GLY A 211 -2.49 11.07 4.96
CA GLY A 211 -1.26 10.68 5.66
C GLY A 211 -0.09 11.59 5.30
N ASP A 212 0.99 11.01 4.79
CA ASP A 212 2.23 11.72 4.43
C ASP A 212 2.19 12.40 3.04
N MET A 213 1.09 12.28 2.31
CA MET A 213 0.97 12.69 0.91
C MET A 213 -0.06 13.80 0.75
N ALA A 214 0.35 14.93 0.19
CA ALA A 214 -0.53 16.03 -0.20
C ALA A 214 -0.84 15.92 -1.70
N PHE A 215 -2.12 15.76 -2.03
CA PHE A 215 -2.62 15.69 -3.40
C PHE A 215 -3.14 17.05 -3.84
N ASP A 216 -2.59 17.56 -4.94
CA ASP A 216 -3.10 18.72 -5.65
C ASP A 216 -3.57 18.26 -7.04
N ASN A 217 -4.85 18.49 -7.32
CA ASN A 217 -5.51 18.06 -8.56
C ASN A 217 -5.18 16.60 -8.95
N GLY A 218 -5.30 15.67 -8.01
CA GLY A 218 -5.09 14.24 -8.22
C GLY A 218 -3.64 13.80 -8.14
N SER A 219 -2.66 14.70 -7.92
CA SER A 219 -1.25 14.34 -7.95
C SER A 219 -0.53 14.71 -6.65
N ALA A 220 0.19 13.75 -6.07
CA ALA A 220 1.11 13.95 -4.95
C ALA A 220 2.55 13.68 -5.38
N VAL A 221 3.45 14.62 -5.13
CA VAL A 221 4.86 14.53 -5.52
C VAL A 221 5.77 14.62 -4.31
N PHE A 222 6.71 13.69 -4.17
CA PHE A 222 7.67 13.65 -3.06
C PHE A 222 8.95 12.91 -3.45
N THR A 223 9.99 12.98 -2.61
CA THR A 223 11.24 12.24 -2.83
C THR A 223 11.46 11.20 -1.74
N LEU A 224 12.07 10.07 -2.10
CA LEU A 224 12.55 9.05 -1.15
C LEU A 224 14.01 8.68 -1.44
N LYS A 225 14.78 8.41 -0.39
CA LYS A 225 16.11 7.76 -0.42
C LYS A 225 15.99 6.26 -0.18
N ALA A 226 17.12 5.56 -0.24
CA ALA A 226 17.19 4.14 0.09
C ALA A 226 16.65 3.87 1.51
N GLY A 227 15.66 2.97 1.61
CA GLY A 227 15.04 2.54 2.87
C GLY A 227 13.88 3.43 3.34
N GLU A 228 13.62 4.56 2.68
CA GLU A 228 12.52 5.46 3.05
C GLU A 228 11.18 5.00 2.45
N ASN A 229 10.09 5.45 3.07
CA ASN A 229 8.72 5.23 2.60
C ASN A 229 7.83 6.42 2.96
N LYS A 230 6.69 6.53 2.28
CA LYS A 230 5.58 7.43 2.61
C LYS A 230 4.26 6.68 2.49
N THR A 231 3.32 7.00 3.35
CA THR A 231 2.00 6.36 3.37
C THR A 231 0.88 7.37 3.17
N ALA A 232 0.04 7.15 2.15
CA ALA A 232 -1.26 7.77 2.06
C ALA A 232 -2.27 6.93 2.82
N SER A 233 -2.70 7.43 3.97
CA SER A 233 -3.71 6.79 4.80
C SER A 233 -5.10 7.31 4.46
N ASN A 234 -6.11 6.45 4.62
CA ASN A 234 -7.52 6.81 4.52
C ASN A 234 -7.94 7.30 3.13
N LEU A 235 -7.38 6.67 2.10
CA LEU A 235 -7.86 6.85 0.73
C LEU A 235 -9.24 6.18 0.60
N PRO A 236 -10.25 6.83 -0.01
CA PRO A 236 -11.54 6.21 -0.25
C PRO A 236 -11.38 4.89 -1.03
N ALA A 237 -12.04 3.83 -0.57
CA ALA A 237 -12.11 2.60 -1.36
C ALA A 237 -12.77 2.93 -2.70
N GLY A 238 -12.19 2.39 -3.77
CA GLY A 238 -12.55 2.82 -5.12
C GLY A 238 -11.50 3.70 -5.79
N THR A 239 -10.63 4.36 -5.01
CA THR A 239 -9.60 5.25 -5.56
C THR A 239 -8.63 4.44 -6.42
N GLU A 240 -8.54 4.77 -7.70
CA GLU A 240 -7.52 4.25 -8.60
C GLU A 240 -6.24 5.07 -8.42
N TYR A 241 -5.10 4.40 -8.35
CA TYR A 241 -3.80 5.04 -8.20
C TYR A 241 -2.81 4.56 -9.26
N THR A 242 -1.89 5.45 -9.63
CA THR A 242 -0.67 5.15 -10.38
C THR A 242 0.50 5.79 -9.65
N VAL A 243 1.56 5.02 -9.40
CA VAL A 243 2.82 5.51 -8.85
C VAL A 243 3.88 5.40 -9.92
N THR A 244 4.59 6.49 -10.18
CA THR A 244 5.73 6.56 -11.09
C THR A 244 6.95 7.09 -10.36
N GLU A 245 8.14 6.69 -10.81
CA GLU A 245 9.41 7.18 -10.29
C GLU A 245 10.23 7.85 -11.41
N SER A 246 10.85 8.98 -11.09
CA SER A 246 11.76 9.73 -11.94
C SER A 246 13.11 9.98 -11.25
N ASP A 247 14.02 10.67 -11.94
CA ASP A 247 15.40 10.91 -11.50
C ASP A 247 16.24 9.65 -11.28
N ASN A 248 15.90 8.56 -11.96
CA ASN A 248 16.50 7.23 -11.84
C ASN A 248 17.51 6.88 -12.95
N ASP A 249 18.07 7.89 -13.61
CA ASP A 249 19.06 7.69 -14.68
C ASP A 249 20.23 6.78 -14.25
N GLY A 250 20.50 5.78 -15.10
CA GLY A 250 21.53 4.77 -14.87
C GLY A 250 21.16 3.71 -13.82
N TYR A 251 19.92 3.69 -13.34
CA TYR A 251 19.37 2.60 -12.55
C TYR A 251 18.40 1.76 -13.38
N THR A 252 18.33 0.47 -13.07
CA THR A 252 17.25 -0.42 -13.48
C THR A 252 16.17 -0.39 -12.40
N VAL A 253 14.97 0.05 -12.76
CA VAL A 253 13.83 0.16 -11.85
C VAL A 253 12.98 -1.12 -11.90
N THR A 254 12.52 -1.56 -10.75
CA THR A 254 11.51 -2.62 -10.59
C THR A 254 10.50 -2.17 -9.55
N VAL A 255 9.26 -2.63 -9.66
CA VAL A 255 8.21 -2.32 -8.67
C VAL A 255 7.45 -3.58 -8.28
N ASN A 256 7.21 -3.77 -6.99
CA ASN A 256 6.51 -4.94 -6.45
C ASN A 256 7.10 -6.29 -6.91
N GLY A 257 8.42 -6.33 -7.14
CA GLY A 257 9.11 -7.52 -7.64
C GLY A 257 8.78 -7.88 -9.09
N THR A 258 8.14 -6.98 -9.84
CA THR A 258 7.91 -7.10 -11.28
C THR A 258 8.85 -6.16 -12.04
N SER A 259 8.86 -6.31 -13.35
CA SER A 259 9.60 -5.44 -14.26
C SER A 259 8.88 -4.16 -14.66
N GLU A 260 7.68 -3.96 -14.17
CA GLU A 260 6.98 -2.71 -14.40
C GLU A 260 7.79 -1.57 -13.77
N THR A 261 7.66 -0.39 -14.35
CA THR A 261 8.25 0.85 -13.81
C THR A 261 7.19 1.74 -13.19
N THR A 262 5.94 1.27 -13.17
CA THR A 262 4.79 1.94 -12.57
C THR A 262 3.98 0.95 -11.76
N ALA A 263 3.64 1.29 -10.53
CA ALA A 263 2.63 0.55 -9.77
C ALA A 263 1.26 1.14 -10.08
N LYS A 264 0.27 0.30 -10.36
CA LYS A 264 -1.11 0.72 -10.56
C LYS A 264 -2.03 -0.18 -9.76
N GLY A 265 -3.13 0.37 -9.27
CA GLY A 265 -4.11 -0.40 -8.54
C GLY A 265 -5.33 0.41 -8.13
N LYS A 266 -6.20 -0.23 -7.37
CA LYS A 266 -7.40 0.36 -6.79
C LYS A 266 -7.37 0.14 -5.29
N ILE A 267 -7.68 1.17 -4.52
CA ILE A 267 -7.78 1.09 -3.07
C ILE A 267 -9.01 0.27 -2.73
N THR A 268 -8.80 -0.77 -1.93
CA THR A 268 -9.88 -1.59 -1.36
C THR A 268 -10.06 -1.25 0.11
N ALA A 269 -11.29 -1.37 0.58
CA ALA A 269 -11.65 -1.20 1.97
C ALA A 269 -10.77 -2.00 2.94
N ASN A 270 -10.39 -1.36 4.04
CA ASN A 270 -9.67 -1.94 5.18
C ASN A 270 -8.36 -2.66 4.81
N ASN A 271 -7.74 -2.30 3.67
CA ASN A 271 -6.53 -2.93 3.17
C ASN A 271 -5.44 -1.89 2.87
N ALA A 272 -4.18 -2.34 2.93
CA ALA A 272 -3.01 -1.56 2.56
C ALA A 272 -2.50 -2.01 1.18
N ALA A 273 -2.57 -1.12 0.20
CA ALA A 273 -1.87 -1.26 -1.06
C ALA A 273 -0.39 -0.90 -0.88
N ILE A 274 0.47 -1.59 -1.64
CA ILE A 274 1.93 -1.42 -1.57
C ILE A 274 2.47 -1.15 -2.98
N ALA A 275 3.32 -0.13 -3.09
CA ALA A 275 4.14 0.16 -4.25
C ALA A 275 5.63 0.21 -3.82
N ALA A 276 6.29 -0.94 -3.86
CA ALA A 276 7.68 -1.11 -3.43
C ALA A 276 8.64 -1.04 -4.61
N PHE A 277 9.34 0.09 -4.76
CA PHE A 277 10.26 0.35 -5.85
C PHE A 277 11.70 0.00 -5.48
N ASN A 278 12.38 -0.78 -6.31
CA ASN A 278 13.81 -1.05 -6.19
C ASN A 278 14.59 -0.50 -7.39
N ASN A 279 15.58 0.35 -7.10
CA ASN A 279 16.51 0.88 -8.09
C ASN A 279 17.85 0.18 -7.98
N TYR A 280 18.18 -0.59 -9.01
CA TYR A 280 19.44 -1.30 -9.09
C TYR A 280 20.45 -0.54 -9.95
N LYS A 281 21.68 -0.34 -9.47
CA LYS A 281 22.79 0.16 -10.29
C LYS A 281 24.04 -0.68 -10.14
N SER A 282 24.54 -1.15 -11.27
CA SER A 282 25.80 -1.89 -11.33
C SER A 282 26.98 -0.94 -11.17
N GLY A 283 27.96 -1.29 -10.32
CA GLY A 283 29.19 -0.53 -10.16
C GLY A 283 30.08 -0.70 -11.39
N GLY A 284 30.48 0.42 -12.01
CA GLY A 284 31.49 0.46 -13.07
C GLY A 284 32.87 0.17 -12.49
N GLY A 285 33.13 -1.10 -12.16
CA GLY A 285 34.41 -1.58 -11.67
C GLY A 285 34.48 -3.08 -11.89
N GLY A 286 35.30 -3.51 -12.84
CA GLY A 286 35.59 -4.93 -13.02
C GLY A 286 36.19 -5.50 -11.74
N GLY A 287 35.52 -6.48 -11.15
CA GLY A 287 36.05 -7.30 -10.06
C GLY A 287 35.23 -7.24 -8.76
N GLY A 288 34.27 -8.16 -8.64
CA GLY A 288 33.88 -8.81 -7.38
C GLY A 288 33.07 -7.99 -6.37
N GLY A 289 31.79 -8.35 -6.23
CA GLY A 289 30.97 -7.97 -5.08
C GLY A 289 29.67 -7.24 -5.43
N ASN A 290 28.90 -7.77 -6.37
CA ASN A 290 27.51 -7.36 -6.58
C ASN A 290 26.66 -8.06 -5.48
N PRO A 291 25.69 -7.40 -4.80
CA PRO A 291 24.73 -8.12 -3.98
C PRO A 291 23.78 -8.84 -4.91
N ASP A 292 24.17 -10.05 -5.24
CA ASP A 292 23.43 -10.91 -6.14
C ASP A 292 22.21 -11.51 -5.43
N GLY A 293 21.14 -11.72 -6.18
CA GLY A 293 20.02 -12.52 -5.71
C GLY A 293 20.17 -13.98 -6.15
N SER A 294 19.22 -14.78 -5.69
CA SER A 294 19.18 -16.22 -5.97
C SER A 294 17.79 -16.66 -6.39
N ILE A 295 17.73 -17.78 -7.10
CA ILE A 295 16.52 -18.56 -7.34
C ILE A 295 16.75 -19.97 -6.81
N LYS A 296 15.81 -20.49 -6.04
CA LYS A 296 15.74 -21.89 -5.60
C LYS A 296 14.57 -22.56 -6.31
N ILE A 297 14.88 -23.59 -7.09
CA ILE A 297 13.92 -24.43 -7.79
C ILE A 297 13.82 -25.76 -7.05
N THR A 298 12.61 -26.15 -6.64
CA THR A 298 12.33 -27.40 -5.93
C THR A 298 11.43 -28.29 -6.77
N LYS A 299 11.70 -29.60 -6.77
CA LYS A 299 10.87 -30.61 -7.41
C LYS A 299 10.11 -31.44 -6.39
N THR A 300 8.80 -31.59 -6.59
CA THR A 300 7.93 -32.49 -5.83
C THR A 300 7.12 -33.36 -6.78
N VAL A 301 6.92 -34.62 -6.40
CA VAL A 301 6.07 -35.59 -7.09
C VAL A 301 4.98 -36.07 -6.14
N THR A 302 3.75 -36.13 -6.62
CA THR A 302 2.58 -36.53 -5.84
C THR A 302 1.69 -37.52 -6.62
N GLY A 303 0.73 -38.11 -5.92
CA GLY A 303 -0.24 -39.06 -6.48
C GLY A 303 0.18 -40.52 -6.28
N ASN A 304 -0.79 -41.38 -6.00
CA ASN A 304 -0.54 -42.82 -5.75
C ASN A 304 -0.05 -43.57 -7.01
N ASN A 305 -0.23 -42.98 -8.19
CA ASN A 305 0.29 -43.51 -9.46
C ASN A 305 1.73 -43.05 -9.74
N ALA A 306 2.35 -42.27 -8.84
CA ALA A 306 3.72 -41.84 -9.02
C ALA A 306 4.67 -43.04 -9.18
N PRO A 307 5.69 -42.95 -10.06
CA PRO A 307 6.67 -44.01 -10.21
C PRO A 307 7.32 -44.35 -8.86
N THR A 308 7.42 -45.65 -8.56
CA THR A 308 8.13 -46.13 -7.36
C THR A 308 9.64 -46.01 -7.51
N GLU A 309 10.12 -45.94 -8.75
CA GLU A 309 11.51 -45.68 -9.07
C GLU A 309 11.81 -44.17 -9.03
N SER A 310 13.02 -43.84 -8.56
CA SER A 310 13.51 -42.46 -8.58
C SER A 310 13.84 -42.07 -10.03
N ILE A 311 13.04 -41.17 -10.59
CA ILE A 311 13.21 -40.68 -11.97
C ILE A 311 13.72 -39.24 -12.01
N ASP A 312 14.55 -38.95 -13.01
CA ASP A 312 15.04 -37.61 -13.30
C ASP A 312 14.00 -36.82 -14.09
N TYR A 313 13.65 -35.64 -13.61
CA TYR A 313 12.88 -34.63 -14.35
C TYR A 313 13.85 -33.57 -14.89
N GLU A 314 13.72 -33.26 -16.18
CA GLU A 314 14.60 -32.32 -16.86
C GLU A 314 14.01 -30.91 -16.85
N PHE A 315 14.84 -29.93 -16.51
CA PHE A 315 14.49 -28.53 -16.41
C PHE A 315 15.42 -27.70 -17.27
N LYS A 316 14.94 -26.55 -17.72
CA LYS A 316 15.75 -25.55 -18.40
C LYS A 316 15.48 -24.17 -17.83
N VAL A 317 16.56 -23.41 -17.63
CA VAL A 317 16.50 -22.02 -17.15
C VAL A 317 17.18 -21.07 -18.13
N TRP A 318 16.61 -19.87 -18.28
CA TRP A 318 17.18 -18.78 -19.06
C TRP A 318 17.28 -17.53 -18.21
N VAL A 319 18.30 -16.71 -18.49
CA VAL A 319 18.45 -15.39 -17.89
C VAL A 319 18.16 -14.33 -18.94
N GLN A 320 17.34 -13.35 -18.57
CA GLN A 320 17.06 -12.19 -19.40
C GLN A 320 17.39 -10.90 -18.63
N ASN A 321 17.73 -9.84 -19.37
CA ASN A 321 17.81 -8.50 -18.80
C ASN A 321 16.41 -7.95 -18.45
N SER A 322 16.36 -6.79 -17.81
CA SER A 322 15.10 -6.15 -17.40
C SER A 322 14.17 -5.87 -18.58
N SER A 323 14.71 -5.64 -19.77
CA SER A 323 13.96 -5.46 -21.02
C SER A 323 13.48 -6.76 -21.68
N GLY A 324 13.74 -7.92 -21.08
CA GLY A 324 13.29 -9.23 -21.60
C GLY A 324 14.21 -9.84 -22.67
N ASN A 325 15.41 -9.29 -22.91
CA ASN A 325 16.35 -9.88 -23.86
C ASN A 325 17.22 -10.94 -23.18
N PRO A 326 17.46 -12.10 -23.81
CA PRO A 326 18.36 -13.13 -23.28
C PRO A 326 19.77 -12.61 -23.06
N VAL A 327 20.40 -13.03 -21.96
CA VAL A 327 21.78 -12.67 -21.59
C VAL A 327 22.49 -13.88 -20.98
N SER A 328 23.82 -13.90 -21.06
CA SER A 328 24.61 -14.86 -20.29
C SER A 328 24.87 -14.33 -18.89
N GLU A 329 24.85 -15.23 -17.90
CA GLU A 329 25.09 -14.89 -16.49
C GLU A 329 25.93 -15.99 -15.82
N SER A 330 27.03 -15.60 -15.17
CA SER A 330 27.83 -16.52 -14.36
C SER A 330 27.21 -16.67 -12.98
N VAL A 331 26.96 -17.90 -12.55
CA VAL A 331 26.23 -18.22 -11.31
C VAL A 331 26.97 -19.26 -10.49
N TYR A 332 26.75 -19.24 -9.18
CA TYR A 332 27.04 -20.37 -8.30
C TYR A 332 25.79 -21.22 -8.18
N TYR A 333 25.94 -22.55 -8.18
CA TYR A 333 24.82 -23.44 -7.94
C TYR A 333 25.06 -24.31 -6.70
N LYS A 334 23.97 -24.64 -6.01
CA LYS A 334 23.93 -25.65 -4.96
C LYS A 334 22.75 -26.58 -5.22
N ILE A 335 23.03 -27.87 -5.40
CA ILE A 335 21.99 -28.91 -5.49
C ILE A 335 21.88 -29.56 -4.11
N VAL A 336 20.65 -29.79 -3.65
CA VAL A 336 20.34 -30.53 -2.43
C VAL A 336 19.49 -31.74 -2.82
N GLU A 337 20.02 -32.93 -2.54
CA GLU A 337 19.38 -34.22 -2.77
C GLU A 337 18.28 -34.48 -1.72
N ALA A 338 17.39 -35.44 -1.98
CA ALA A 338 16.27 -35.78 -1.08
C ALA A 338 16.74 -36.24 0.31
N ASP A 339 17.93 -36.85 0.40
CA ASP A 339 18.57 -37.25 1.68
C ASP A 339 19.32 -36.10 2.39
N LYS A 340 19.18 -34.88 1.87
CA LYS A 340 19.79 -33.63 2.34
C LYS A 340 21.31 -33.53 2.11
N LYS A 341 21.93 -34.42 1.34
CA LYS A 341 23.28 -34.19 0.84
C LYS A 341 23.27 -33.02 -0.15
N ALA A 342 24.37 -32.29 -0.20
CA ALA A 342 24.49 -31.14 -1.09
C ALA A 342 25.78 -31.18 -1.89
N SER A 343 25.68 -30.81 -3.16
CA SER A 343 26.81 -30.53 -4.04
C SER A 343 26.75 -29.07 -4.51
N SER A 344 27.89 -28.49 -4.84
CA SER A 344 27.96 -27.09 -5.25
C SER A 344 29.05 -26.86 -6.29
N GLY A 345 28.88 -25.82 -7.10
CA GLY A 345 29.83 -25.44 -8.14
C GLY A 345 29.50 -24.09 -8.74
N SER A 346 30.14 -23.76 -9.86
CA SER A 346 29.87 -22.54 -10.63
C SER A 346 29.76 -22.86 -12.11
N LEU A 347 28.90 -22.13 -12.82
CA LEU A 347 28.72 -22.27 -14.27
C LEU A 347 28.28 -20.94 -14.88
N THR A 348 28.16 -20.90 -16.21
CA THR A 348 27.51 -19.79 -16.91
C THR A 348 26.22 -20.30 -17.53
N ILE A 349 25.10 -19.66 -17.20
CA ILE A 349 23.84 -19.86 -17.92
C ILE A 349 23.96 -19.09 -19.23
N GLY A 350 23.97 -19.80 -20.35
CA GLY A 350 24.10 -19.22 -21.69
C GLY A 350 22.84 -18.49 -22.13
N THR A 351 22.92 -17.73 -23.22
CA THR A 351 21.74 -17.11 -23.85
C THR A 351 20.74 -18.15 -24.37
N ASP A 352 21.22 -19.37 -24.65
CA ASP A 352 20.44 -20.54 -25.02
C ASP A 352 19.85 -21.30 -23.82
N GLY A 353 20.16 -20.86 -22.60
CA GLY A 353 19.71 -21.42 -21.33
C GLY A 353 20.66 -22.49 -20.78
N TYR A 354 20.31 -23.03 -19.61
CA TYR A 354 21.04 -24.11 -18.95
C TYR A 354 20.08 -25.22 -18.56
N THR A 355 20.42 -26.46 -18.91
CA THR A 355 19.62 -27.64 -18.61
C THR A 355 20.17 -28.37 -17.40
N PHE A 356 19.29 -28.82 -16.52
CA PHE A 356 19.63 -29.62 -15.35
C PHE A 356 18.51 -30.61 -15.05
N LYS A 357 18.78 -31.53 -14.11
CA LYS A 357 17.82 -32.55 -13.69
C LYS A 357 17.60 -32.49 -12.19
N LEU A 358 16.38 -32.76 -11.75
CA LEU A 358 16.01 -32.96 -10.35
C LEU A 358 15.11 -34.18 -10.22
N LYS A 359 15.25 -34.92 -9.14
CA LYS A 359 14.33 -35.98 -8.72
C LYS A 359 13.32 -35.44 -7.70
N ASP A 360 12.36 -36.28 -7.34
CA ASP A 360 11.43 -35.97 -6.24
C ASP A 360 12.18 -35.59 -4.95
N GLY A 361 11.75 -34.48 -4.34
CA GLY A 361 12.33 -33.94 -3.10
C GLY A 361 13.65 -33.20 -3.27
N GLU A 362 14.22 -33.13 -4.48
CA GLU A 362 15.47 -32.41 -4.74
C GLU A 362 15.24 -30.92 -5.04
N SER A 363 16.29 -30.12 -4.84
CA SER A 363 16.29 -28.71 -5.22
C SER A 363 17.63 -28.24 -5.75
N ILE A 364 17.61 -27.24 -6.64
CA ILE A 364 18.80 -26.49 -7.05
C ILE A 364 18.61 -25.01 -6.71
N THR A 365 19.66 -24.39 -6.18
CA THR A 365 19.72 -22.95 -5.98
C THR A 365 20.78 -22.35 -6.89
N PHE A 366 20.39 -21.46 -7.80
CA PHE A 366 21.32 -20.59 -8.52
C PHE A 366 21.45 -19.29 -7.74
N SER A 367 22.68 -18.93 -7.41
CA SER A 367 23.05 -17.72 -6.69
C SER A 367 24.06 -16.94 -7.52
N SER A 368 24.42 -15.76 -7.03
CA SER A 368 25.23 -14.83 -7.81
C SER A 368 24.56 -14.33 -9.09
N ILE A 369 23.23 -14.24 -9.09
CA ILE A 369 22.48 -13.66 -10.20
C ILE A 369 22.34 -12.16 -9.98
N THR A 370 22.75 -11.37 -10.98
CA THR A 370 22.54 -9.92 -10.98
C THR A 370 21.08 -9.56 -10.65
N SER A 371 20.86 -8.65 -9.70
CA SER A 371 19.50 -8.20 -9.37
C SER A 371 18.83 -7.49 -10.56
N GLY A 372 17.51 -7.64 -10.68
CA GLY A 372 16.71 -7.15 -11.80
C GLY A 372 16.73 -8.08 -13.01
N ARG A 373 17.55 -9.15 -13.00
CA ARG A 373 17.44 -10.22 -14.01
C ARG A 373 16.09 -10.90 -13.90
N ARG A 374 15.58 -11.30 -15.05
CA ARG A 374 14.42 -12.17 -15.16
C ARG A 374 14.90 -13.59 -15.41
N ILE A 375 14.37 -14.54 -14.67
CA ILE A 375 14.66 -15.96 -14.84
C ILE A 375 13.39 -16.64 -15.34
N GLU A 376 13.49 -17.21 -16.53
CA GLU A 376 12.52 -18.16 -17.05
C GLU A 376 12.95 -19.56 -16.61
N ALA A 377 12.01 -20.34 -16.08
CA ALA A 377 12.26 -21.71 -15.66
C ALA A 377 11.15 -22.61 -16.17
N THR A 378 11.52 -23.73 -16.79
CA THR A 378 10.56 -24.66 -17.40
C THR A 378 10.97 -26.09 -17.12
N GLU A 379 10.00 -26.93 -16.76
CA GLU A 379 10.15 -28.37 -16.80
C GLU A 379 9.89 -28.87 -18.22
N ILE A 380 10.87 -29.57 -18.81
CA ILE A 380 10.84 -30.03 -20.20
C ILE A 380 10.74 -31.55 -20.32
N SER A 381 10.44 -32.24 -19.22
CA SER A 381 10.18 -33.68 -19.17
C SER A 381 8.95 -34.06 -20.01
N THR A 382 9.01 -35.19 -20.72
CA THR A 382 7.93 -35.67 -21.61
C THR A 382 7.14 -36.84 -21.02
N VAL A 383 6.81 -36.80 -19.72
CA VAL A 383 6.08 -37.89 -19.03
C VAL A 383 4.63 -37.44 -18.76
N ASP A 384 3.70 -38.39 -18.75
CA ASP A 384 2.27 -38.12 -18.51
C ASP A 384 2.01 -37.84 -17.01
N PHE A 385 1.95 -36.56 -16.65
CA PHE A 385 1.53 -36.04 -15.34
C PHE A 385 0.93 -34.64 -15.48
N ASN A 386 0.21 -34.17 -14.47
CA ASN A 386 -0.19 -32.76 -14.38
C ASN A 386 0.87 -31.96 -13.64
N THR A 387 1.34 -30.85 -14.22
CA THR A 387 2.31 -29.96 -13.56
C THR A 387 1.62 -28.75 -12.94
N ASN A 388 1.85 -28.52 -11.66
CA ASN A 388 1.54 -27.26 -10.99
C ASN A 388 2.84 -26.54 -10.65
N THR A 389 2.94 -25.27 -11.05
CA THR A 389 4.13 -24.45 -10.81
C THR A 389 3.78 -23.25 -9.93
N SER A 390 4.58 -22.99 -8.90
CA SER A 390 4.43 -21.82 -8.02
C SER A 390 5.69 -20.95 -8.06
N GLY A 391 5.54 -19.67 -7.73
CA GLY A 391 6.67 -18.71 -7.66
C GLY A 391 7.06 -18.08 -9.00
N LEU A 392 6.41 -18.45 -10.11
CA LEU A 392 6.55 -17.83 -11.43
C LEU A 392 5.27 -17.11 -11.84
N THR A 393 5.41 -16.04 -12.62
CA THR A 393 4.32 -15.35 -13.33
C THR A 393 4.62 -15.45 -14.80
N ASP A 394 3.72 -16.07 -15.58
CA ASP A 394 3.93 -16.38 -16.99
C ASP A 394 5.27 -17.08 -17.28
N GLY A 395 5.66 -18.02 -16.40
CA GLY A 395 6.91 -18.78 -16.50
C GLY A 395 8.18 -18.04 -16.07
N ILE A 396 8.05 -16.80 -15.59
CA ILE A 396 9.19 -15.92 -15.28
C ILE A 396 9.15 -15.45 -13.81
N CYS A 397 10.32 -15.23 -13.20
CA CYS A 397 10.46 -14.45 -11.97
C CYS A 397 11.56 -13.40 -12.08
N VAL A 398 11.48 -12.34 -11.26
CA VAL A 398 12.53 -11.31 -11.15
C VAL A 398 13.38 -11.56 -9.91
N ILE A 399 14.69 -11.40 -10.06
CA ILE A 399 15.65 -11.59 -8.97
C ILE A 399 15.88 -10.28 -8.22
N SER A 400 15.51 -10.26 -6.94
CA SER A 400 15.79 -9.13 -6.05
C SER A 400 17.10 -9.35 -5.28
N SER A 401 17.86 -8.29 -5.08
CA SER A 401 19.15 -8.32 -4.37
C SER A 401 19.02 -8.92 -2.97
N ASN A 402 19.97 -9.78 -2.58
CA ASN A 402 20.01 -10.42 -1.25
C ASN A 402 18.74 -11.24 -0.90
N THR A 403 17.95 -11.61 -1.90
CA THR A 403 16.78 -12.49 -1.70
C THR A 403 16.98 -13.80 -2.44
N THR A 404 16.29 -14.84 -1.99
CA THR A 404 16.14 -16.08 -2.76
C THR A 404 14.69 -16.23 -3.18
N LYS A 405 14.43 -16.18 -4.48
CA LYS A 405 13.11 -16.50 -5.03
C LYS A 405 12.91 -18.00 -4.98
N ALA A 406 11.86 -18.47 -4.30
CA ALA A 406 11.47 -19.87 -4.32
C ALA A 406 10.52 -20.14 -5.50
N VAL A 407 10.78 -21.22 -6.23
CA VAL A 407 9.97 -21.75 -7.32
C VAL A 407 9.79 -23.23 -7.09
N GLU A 408 8.56 -23.72 -7.18
CA GLU A 408 8.24 -25.13 -6.98
C GLU A 408 7.55 -25.68 -8.21
N PHE A 409 8.00 -26.85 -8.66
CA PHE A 409 7.37 -27.65 -9.70
C PHE A 409 6.83 -28.94 -9.09
N ILE A 410 5.51 -29.10 -9.12
CA ILE A 410 4.80 -30.25 -8.55
C ILE A 410 4.23 -31.08 -9.70
N ASN A 411 4.66 -32.34 -9.84
CA ASN A 411 4.05 -33.29 -10.76
C ASN A 411 3.08 -34.18 -10.03
N ASP A 412 1.81 -34.13 -10.41
CA ASP A 412 0.78 -35.02 -9.90
C ASP A 412 0.47 -36.12 -10.90
N TYR A 413 0.72 -37.37 -10.51
CA TYR A 413 0.40 -38.57 -11.28
C TYR A 413 -1.05 -39.05 -11.06
N GLY A 414 -1.79 -38.39 -10.17
CA GLY A 414 -3.15 -38.76 -9.81
C GLY A 414 -3.21 -40.00 -8.92
N ASN A 415 -4.42 -40.30 -8.45
CA ASN A 415 -4.71 -41.45 -7.60
C ASN A 415 -5.50 -42.50 -8.38
N THR A 416 -5.24 -43.79 -8.14
CA THR A 416 -6.18 -44.82 -8.56
C THR A 416 -7.49 -44.63 -7.80
N ASN A 417 -8.61 -44.48 -8.53
CA ASN A 417 -9.92 -44.67 -7.93
C ASN A 417 -10.03 -46.14 -7.52
N ALA A 418 -9.95 -46.43 -6.22
CA ALA A 418 -10.43 -47.70 -5.67
C ALA A 418 -11.97 -47.68 -5.73
N GLY A 419 -12.53 -47.77 -6.95
CA GLY A 419 -13.93 -48.06 -7.18
C GLY A 419 -14.19 -49.53 -6.87
N GLY A 420 -14.33 -49.85 -5.58
CA GLY A 420 -15.06 -51.03 -5.14
C GLY A 420 -16.54 -50.74 -5.28
N ASP A 421 -17.18 -51.41 -6.23
CA ASP A 421 -18.63 -51.56 -6.30
C ASP A 421 -19.15 -52.13 -4.97
N PRO A 422 -20.02 -51.45 -4.21
CA PRO A 422 -20.65 -52.08 -3.06
C PRO A 422 -21.85 -52.88 -3.57
N ASP A 423 -21.68 -54.21 -3.66
CA ASP A 423 -22.82 -55.13 -3.70
C ASP A 423 -23.78 -54.82 -2.52
N PRO A 424 -25.11 -54.89 -2.72
CA PRO A 424 -26.07 -54.46 -1.72
C PRO A 424 -26.17 -55.52 -0.62
N VAL A 425 -25.80 -55.16 0.62
CA VAL A 425 -26.07 -56.00 1.79
C VAL A 425 -27.43 -55.67 2.37
N ASP A 426 -28.27 -56.69 2.36
CA ASP A 426 -29.59 -56.78 2.97
C ASP A 426 -29.49 -56.93 4.50
N SER A 427 -30.39 -56.21 5.17
CA SER A 427 -30.98 -56.29 6.51
C SER A 427 -30.38 -57.16 7.64
N ASP A 428 -30.46 -56.55 8.84
CA ASP A 428 -30.88 -57.14 10.13
C ASP A 428 -29.81 -57.57 11.15
N SER A 429 -29.55 -56.70 12.13
CA SER A 429 -29.79 -57.00 13.56
C SER A 429 -29.33 -55.84 14.44
N ALA A 430 -30.30 -55.29 15.17
CA ALA A 430 -30.12 -54.34 16.26
C ALA A 430 -29.69 -55.06 17.55
N GLU A 431 -28.94 -54.37 18.41
CA GLU A 431 -29.29 -54.23 19.83
C GLU A 431 -28.50 -53.07 20.50
N PRO A 432 -29.07 -52.37 21.52
CA PRO A 432 -28.67 -51.01 21.91
C PRO A 432 -27.90 -50.93 23.25
N ILE A 433 -27.09 -49.89 23.45
CA ILE A 433 -26.49 -49.52 24.75
C ILE A 433 -26.58 -47.98 24.96
N PRO A 434 -26.86 -47.49 26.18
CA PRO A 434 -27.78 -46.36 26.42
C PRO A 434 -27.13 -44.98 26.55
N THR A 435 -28.00 -43.98 26.42
CA THR A 435 -27.84 -42.53 26.39
C THR A 435 -27.38 -41.87 27.69
N GLU A 436 -26.40 -40.97 27.60
CA GLU A 436 -26.22 -39.82 28.51
C GLU A 436 -26.65 -38.51 27.80
N PRO A 437 -27.19 -37.51 28.53
CA PRO A 437 -27.86 -36.37 27.93
C PRO A 437 -26.88 -35.25 27.56
N ILE A 438 -26.93 -34.78 26.31
CA ILE A 438 -26.26 -33.55 25.86
C ILE A 438 -27.31 -32.42 25.77
N PRO A 439 -27.01 -31.19 26.27
CA PRO A 439 -27.96 -30.08 26.28
C PRO A 439 -28.34 -29.57 24.88
N THR A 440 -29.57 -29.09 24.76
CA THR A 440 -30.21 -28.58 23.54
C THR A 440 -29.68 -27.22 23.09
N GLU A 441 -29.19 -27.13 21.85
CA GLU A 441 -29.00 -25.89 21.08
C GLU A 441 -30.01 -25.86 19.91
N PRO A 442 -30.58 -24.71 19.50
CA PRO A 442 -31.83 -24.64 18.74
C PRO A 442 -31.67 -24.96 17.24
N ALA A 443 -32.78 -25.46 16.67
CA ALA A 443 -32.92 -25.85 15.27
C ALA A 443 -32.72 -24.69 14.29
N ASN A 444 -31.87 -24.91 13.28
CA ASN A 444 -31.85 -24.12 12.03
C ASN A 444 -32.33 -25.03 10.88
N PRO A 445 -33.16 -24.55 9.94
CA PRO A 445 -33.97 -25.39 9.08
C PRO A 445 -33.18 -26.02 7.91
N ASN A 446 -33.64 -27.20 7.52
CA ASN A 446 -33.15 -28.01 6.40
C ASN A 446 -32.96 -27.19 5.11
N ARG A 447 -31.74 -27.24 4.56
CA ARG A 447 -31.44 -26.88 3.17
C ARG A 447 -31.16 -28.17 2.39
N PRO A 448 -31.80 -28.41 1.24
CA PRO A 448 -31.59 -29.65 0.48
C PRO A 448 -30.16 -29.72 -0.07
N LEU A 449 -29.56 -30.91 0.05
CA LEU A 449 -28.29 -31.27 -0.57
C LEU A 449 -28.49 -31.41 -2.08
N ASP A 450 -27.95 -30.46 -2.85
CA ASP A 450 -27.83 -30.58 -4.31
C ASP A 450 -26.52 -31.32 -4.63
N ASN A 451 -26.63 -32.53 -5.16
CA ASN A 451 -25.51 -33.39 -5.54
C ASN A 451 -25.12 -33.16 -7.01
N THR A 452 -24.61 -31.98 -7.32
CA THR A 452 -23.91 -31.72 -8.59
C THR A 452 -22.57 -31.01 -8.32
N PRO A 453 -21.46 -31.38 -9.01
CA PRO A 453 -20.22 -30.62 -8.88
C PRO A 453 -20.41 -29.26 -9.55
N GLN A 454 -20.39 -28.19 -8.77
CA GLN A 454 -20.22 -26.84 -9.28
C GLN A 454 -18.76 -26.69 -9.75
N THR A 455 -18.52 -26.68 -11.06
CA THR A 455 -17.28 -26.11 -11.60
C THR A 455 -17.35 -24.61 -11.37
N GLY A 456 -16.52 -24.10 -10.46
CA GLY A 456 -16.38 -22.68 -10.12
C GLY A 456 -15.75 -21.84 -11.23
N ASP A 457 -16.02 -22.16 -12.50
CA ASP A 457 -15.60 -21.38 -13.64
C ASP A 457 -16.62 -20.27 -13.83
N SER A 458 -16.23 -19.04 -13.46
CA SER A 458 -16.93 -17.85 -13.92
C SER A 458 -16.74 -17.79 -15.43
N VAL A 459 -17.82 -18.04 -16.18
CA VAL A 459 -17.86 -17.80 -17.63
C VAL A 459 -17.53 -16.33 -17.90
N ASN A 460 -16.26 -16.04 -18.19
CA ASN A 460 -15.81 -14.73 -18.62
C ASN A 460 -16.34 -14.51 -20.04
N ILE A 461 -17.54 -13.93 -20.12
CA ILE A 461 -18.25 -13.72 -21.38
C ILE A 461 -17.49 -12.74 -22.29
N ASP A 462 -16.69 -11.85 -21.71
CA ASP A 462 -15.85 -10.91 -22.43
C ASP A 462 -14.72 -11.62 -23.17
N LEU A 463 -14.12 -12.66 -22.58
CA LEU A 463 -13.12 -13.49 -23.25
C LEU A 463 -13.70 -14.17 -24.50
N TRP A 464 -14.93 -14.69 -24.41
CA TRP A 464 -15.62 -15.30 -25.55
C TRP A 464 -16.03 -14.28 -26.61
N LEU A 465 -16.43 -13.06 -26.23
CA LEU A 465 -16.72 -11.98 -27.17
C LEU A 465 -15.46 -11.49 -27.90
N VAL A 466 -14.32 -11.42 -27.22
CA VAL A 466 -13.03 -11.09 -27.84
C VAL A 466 -12.59 -12.21 -28.79
N LEU A 467 -12.70 -13.47 -28.39
CA LEU A 467 -12.33 -14.62 -29.21
C LEU A 467 -13.18 -14.72 -30.49
N THR A 468 -14.49 -14.47 -30.38
CA THR A 468 -15.40 -14.47 -31.53
C THR A 468 -15.12 -13.29 -32.48
N SER A 469 -14.78 -12.12 -31.94
CA SER A 469 -14.41 -10.93 -32.73
C SER A 469 -13.11 -11.15 -33.52
N LEU A 470 -12.09 -11.74 -32.90
CA LEU A 470 -10.82 -12.08 -33.55
C LEU A 470 -11.00 -13.14 -34.66
N SER A 471 -11.85 -14.14 -34.42
CA SER A 471 -12.18 -15.15 -35.43
C SER A 471 -12.89 -14.54 -36.65
N LEU A 472 -13.81 -13.58 -36.44
CA LEU A 472 -14.50 -12.90 -37.54
C LEU A 472 -13.54 -12.06 -38.40
N LEU A 473 -12.57 -11.38 -37.77
CA LEU A 473 -11.53 -10.62 -38.48
C LEU A 473 -10.61 -11.52 -39.31
N GLY A 474 -10.28 -12.72 -38.82
CA GLY A 474 -9.52 -13.73 -39.56
C GLY A 474 -10.25 -14.24 -40.82
N ILE A 475 -11.57 -14.44 -40.72
CA ILE A 475 -12.39 -14.86 -41.87
C ILE A 475 -12.52 -13.74 -42.90
N ILE A 476 -12.68 -12.49 -42.45
CA ILE A 476 -12.78 -11.32 -43.34
C ILE A 476 -11.47 -11.11 -44.12
N THR A 477 -10.31 -11.20 -43.47
CA THR A 477 -9.00 -11.07 -44.12
C THR A 477 -8.76 -12.15 -45.19
N LEU A 478 -9.11 -13.41 -44.91
CA LEU A 478 -9.02 -14.51 -45.89
C LEU A 478 -9.94 -14.31 -47.11
N VAL A 479 -11.15 -13.76 -46.93
CA VAL A 479 -12.07 -13.49 -48.04
C VAL A 479 -11.61 -12.32 -48.91
N PHE A 480 -11.01 -11.28 -48.31
CA PHE A 480 -10.44 -10.14 -49.06
C PHE A 480 -9.16 -10.53 -49.80
N GLU A 481 -8.29 -11.37 -49.25
CA GLU A 481 -7.13 -11.89 -49.96
C GLU A 481 -7.51 -12.80 -51.13
N ARG A 482 -8.53 -13.65 -50.98
CA ARG A 482 -9.06 -14.47 -52.09
C ARG A 482 -9.66 -13.63 -53.22
N LYS A 483 -10.30 -12.49 -52.91
CA LYS A 483 -10.79 -11.56 -53.94
C LYS A 483 -9.64 -10.84 -54.65
N ARG A 484 -8.61 -10.38 -53.93
CA ARG A 484 -7.41 -9.75 -54.53
C ARG A 484 -6.65 -10.69 -55.46
N TYR A 485 -6.50 -11.96 -55.08
CA TYR A 485 -5.85 -12.97 -55.92
C TYR A 485 -6.60 -13.28 -57.22
N LYS A 486 -7.94 -13.22 -57.22
CA LYS A 486 -8.72 -13.41 -58.46
C LYS A 486 -8.64 -12.22 -59.41
N THR A 487 -8.45 -11.00 -58.92
CA THR A 487 -8.34 -9.80 -59.77
C THR A 487 -6.97 -9.67 -60.45
N GLN A 488 -5.91 -10.23 -59.86
CA GLN A 488 -4.57 -10.24 -60.48
C GLN A 488 -4.38 -11.30 -61.57
N LYS A 489 -5.25 -12.31 -61.66
CA LYS A 489 -5.15 -13.36 -62.69
C LYS A 489 -5.88 -13.04 -64.00
N ASN A 490 -6.66 -11.96 -64.04
CA ASN A 490 -7.44 -11.52 -65.21
C ASN A 490 -7.02 -10.13 -65.73
N ARG A 491 -5.74 -9.74 -65.58
CA ARG A 491 -5.15 -8.60 -66.30
C ARG A 491 -3.98 -9.06 -67.14
#